data_AF-A0AAV4KL83-F1
#
_entry.id   AF-A0AAV4KL83-F1
#
_cell.length_a   1.000
_cell.length_b   1.000
_cell.length_c   1.000
_cell.angle_alpha   90.00
_cell.angle_beta   90.00
_cell.angle_gamma   90.00
#
_symmetry.space_group_name_H-M   'P 1'
#
loop_
_entity.id
_entity.type
_entity.pdbx_description
1 polymer ?
#
loop_
_entity_poly.entity_id
_entity_poly.type
_entity_poly.pdbx_seq_one_letter_code
_entity_poly.pdbx_strand_id
1 'polypeptide(L)'
;MTDAPNANLKVSSAVLTQTLNELEDHLQTMERSYTRSEEIARQVADSMKSAAGTKFIAKIENWQRGYRTVMAEYKDLVDAVGMTSKVMADTAGEAEANMDLWGGDVYDILSK
;
A
#
# COMPACT_ATOMS: atom_id res chain seq x y z
N MET A 1 32.69 -6.37 14.63
CA MET A 1 31.72 -6.08 13.55
C MET A 1 30.52 -6.97 13.77
N THR A 2 29.52 -6.47 14.48
CA THR A 2 28.26 -7.18 14.76
C THR A 2 27.16 -6.34 14.15
N ASP A 3 26.86 -6.58 12.87
CA ASP A 3 25.61 -6.11 12.30
C ASP A 3 24.50 -6.92 12.96
N ALA A 4 23.89 -6.32 13.97
CA ALA A 4 22.82 -6.96 14.73
C ALA A 4 21.63 -7.20 13.78
N PRO A 5 21.15 -8.45 13.65
CA PRO A 5 20.02 -8.80 12.78
C PRO A 5 18.79 -7.91 12.98
N ASN A 6 18.59 -7.44 14.22
CA ASN A 6 17.49 -6.56 14.61
C ASN A 6 17.57 -5.16 14.00
N ALA A 7 18.76 -4.62 13.70
CA ALA A 7 18.89 -3.30 13.08
C ALA A 7 18.42 -3.32 11.62
N ASN A 8 18.77 -4.36 10.86
CA ASN A 8 18.37 -4.53 9.47
C ASN A 8 16.85 -4.77 9.34
N LEU A 9 16.25 -5.52 10.27
CA LEU A 9 14.79 -5.73 10.34
C LEU A 9 14.04 -4.42 10.62
N LYS A 10 14.51 -3.61 11.57
CA LYS A 10 13.89 -2.31 11.90
C LYS A 10 13.96 -1.30 10.76
N VAL A 11 15.12 -1.19 10.08
CA VAL A 11 15.28 -0.33 8.89
C VAL A 11 14.35 -0.78 7.77
N SER A 12 14.26 -2.08 7.53
CA SER A 12 13.38 -2.64 6.49
C SER A 12 11.90 -2.38 6.79
N SER A 13 11.48 -2.46 8.05
CA SER A 13 10.12 -2.13 8.48
C SER A 13 9.77 -0.65 8.27
N ALA A 14 10.69 0.28 8.58
CA ALA A 14 10.46 1.71 8.34
C ALA A 14 10.28 2.03 6.84
N VAL A 15 11.13 1.44 5.99
CA VAL A 15 11.03 1.60 4.53
C VAL A 15 9.72 1.01 4.01
N LEU A 16 9.31 -0.18 4.48
CA LEU A 16 8.04 -0.80 4.11
C LEU A 16 6.83 0.06 4.50
N THR A 17 6.82 0.62 5.71
CA THR A 17 5.77 1.53 6.16
C THR A 17 5.71 2.80 5.30
N GLN A 18 6.87 3.37 4.96
CA GLN A 18 6.92 4.51 4.05
C GLN A 18 6.35 4.15 2.67
N THR A 19 6.77 3.02 2.09
CA THR A 19 6.26 2.54 0.82
C THR A 19 4.75 2.33 0.88
N LEU A 20 4.21 1.76 1.96
CA LEU A 20 2.76 1.61 2.14
C LEU A 20 2.03 2.94 2.12
N ASN A 21 2.51 3.93 2.87
CA ASN A 21 1.89 5.25 2.88
C ASN A 21 1.89 5.90 1.49
N GLU A 22 3.00 5.78 0.75
CA GLU A 22 3.11 6.30 -0.63
C GLU A 22 2.13 5.59 -1.58
N LEU A 23 1.98 4.27 -1.44
CA LEU A 23 1.01 3.49 -2.22
C LEU A 23 -0.43 3.89 -1.86
N GLU A 24 -0.76 4.07 -0.58
CA GLU A 24 -2.08 4.53 -0.16
C GLU A 24 -2.42 5.92 -0.70
N ASP A 25 -1.47 6.86 -0.65
CA ASP A 25 -1.63 8.22 -1.21
C ASP A 25 -1.85 8.21 -2.72
N HIS A 26 -1.14 7.32 -3.43
CA HIS A 26 -1.36 7.11 -4.86
C HIS A 26 -2.75 6.54 -5.14
N LEU A 27 -3.21 5.55 -4.38
CA LEU A 27 -4.55 4.97 -4.55
C LEU A 27 -5.64 6.03 -4.34
N GLN A 28 -5.56 6.83 -3.28
CA GLN A 28 -6.50 7.94 -3.04
C GLN A 28 -6.47 8.98 -4.16
N THR A 29 -5.29 9.25 -4.72
CA THR A 29 -5.16 10.15 -5.87
C THR A 29 -5.82 9.56 -7.11
N MET A 30 -5.67 8.26 -7.34
CA MET A 30 -6.34 7.57 -8.44
C MET A 30 -7.87 7.64 -8.30
N GLU A 31 -8.42 7.37 -7.12
CA GLU A 31 -9.87 7.45 -6.86
C GLU A 31 -10.43 8.85 -7.10
N ARG A 32 -9.70 9.90 -6.68
CA ARG A 32 -10.07 11.29 -6.96
C ARG A 32 -10.06 11.59 -8.47
N SER A 33 -9.02 11.15 -9.18
CA SER A 33 -8.92 11.32 -10.64
C SER A 33 -10.06 10.61 -11.38
N TYR A 34 -10.39 9.38 -10.96
CA TYR A 34 -11.52 8.64 -11.50
C TYR A 34 -12.83 9.39 -11.30
N THR A 35 -13.12 9.81 -10.07
CA THR A 35 -14.37 10.54 -9.74
C THR A 35 -14.49 11.84 -10.54
N ARG A 36 -13.40 12.60 -10.64
CA ARG A 36 -13.37 13.85 -11.42
C ARG A 36 -13.61 13.61 -12.91
N SER A 37 -13.13 12.49 -13.45
CA SER A 37 -13.39 12.13 -14.84
C SER A 37 -14.88 11.86 -15.10
N GLU A 38 -15.58 11.22 -14.15
CA GLU A 38 -17.01 10.94 -14.26
C GLU A 38 -17.82 12.23 -14.25
N GLU A 39 -17.42 13.18 -13.42
CA GLU A 39 -18.04 14.50 -13.37
C GLU A 39 -17.87 15.25 -14.70
N ILE A 40 -16.65 15.26 -15.25
CA ILE A 40 -16.38 15.89 -16.56
C ILE A 40 -17.20 15.21 -17.67
N ALA A 41 -17.29 13.88 -17.67
CA ALA A 41 -18.10 13.15 -18.65
C ALA A 41 -19.57 13.55 -18.58
N ARG A 42 -20.14 13.66 -17.37
CA ARG A 42 -21.53 14.12 -17.17
C ARG A 42 -21.73 15.56 -17.66
N GLN A 43 -20.84 16.48 -17.28
CA GLN A 43 -20.92 17.88 -17.73
C GLN A 43 -20.84 18.00 -19.27
N VAL A 44 -19.99 17.20 -19.92
CA VAL A 44 -19.91 17.19 -21.39
C VAL A 44 -21.15 16.55 -22.01
N ALA A 45 -21.69 15.48 -21.43
CA ALA A 45 -22.93 14.86 -21.90
C ALA A 45 -24.12 15.82 -21.83
N ASP A 46 -24.22 16.59 -20.75
CA ASP A 46 -25.30 17.55 -20.54
C ASP A 46 -25.18 18.76 -21.47
N SER A 47 -23.96 19.23 -21.73
CA SER A 47 -23.69 20.42 -22.55
C SER A 47 -23.60 20.14 -24.06
N MET A 48 -23.16 18.95 -24.48
CA MET A 48 -22.92 18.61 -25.88
C MET A 48 -23.77 17.41 -26.35
N LYS A 49 -25.03 17.67 -26.72
CA LYS A 49 -25.91 16.70 -27.40
C LYS A 49 -25.56 16.46 -28.88
N SER A 50 -24.30 16.67 -29.27
CA SER A 50 -23.81 16.49 -30.65
C SER A 50 -22.97 15.22 -30.77
N ALA A 51 -22.71 14.78 -32.00
CA ALA A 51 -21.84 13.62 -32.26
C ALA A 51 -20.42 13.75 -31.67
N ALA A 52 -19.94 14.98 -31.45
CA ALA A 52 -18.66 15.22 -30.77
C ALA A 52 -18.73 14.89 -29.27
N GLY A 53 -19.84 15.24 -28.60
CA GLY A 53 -20.09 14.87 -27.21
C GLY A 53 -20.14 13.36 -27.02
N THR A 54 -20.85 12.64 -27.91
CA THR A 54 -20.91 11.17 -27.87
C THR A 54 -19.53 10.51 -28.01
N LYS A 55 -18.68 11.01 -28.92
CA LYS A 55 -17.30 10.49 -29.09
C LYS A 55 -16.42 10.77 -27.87
N PHE A 56 -16.59 11.94 -27.24
CA PHE A 56 -15.87 12.28 -26.02
C PHE A 56 -16.25 11.34 -24.87
N ILE A 57 -17.56 11.14 -24.63
CA ILE A 57 -18.07 10.24 -23.59
C ILE A 57 -17.51 8.83 -23.79
N ALA A 58 -17.57 8.29 -25.01
CA ALA A 58 -17.04 6.96 -25.30
C ALA A 58 -15.53 6.83 -24.99
N LYS A 59 -14.74 7.89 -25.20
CA LYS A 59 -13.32 7.91 -24.82
C LYS A 59 -13.13 7.91 -23.30
N ILE A 60 -13.92 8.69 -22.56
CA ILE A 60 -13.85 8.71 -21.09
C ILE A 60 -14.28 7.36 -20.52
N GLU A 61 -15.39 6.76 -21.00
CA GLU A 61 -15.83 5.44 -20.56
C GLU A 61 -14.76 4.37 -20.81
N ASN A 62 -14.09 4.41 -21.96
CA ASN A 62 -13.01 3.47 -22.26
C ASN A 62 -11.80 3.67 -21.34
N TRP A 63 -11.42 4.92 -21.08
CA TRP A 63 -10.38 5.24 -20.12
C TRP A 63 -10.76 4.76 -18.71
N GLN A 64 -12.01 4.98 -18.27
CA GLN A 64 -12.51 4.57 -16.96
C GLN A 64 -12.45 3.05 -16.75
N ARG A 65 -12.78 2.25 -17.79
CA ARG A 65 -12.63 0.79 -17.72
C ARG A 65 -11.19 0.35 -17.51
N GLY A 66 -10.25 0.91 -18.29
CA GLY A 66 -8.83 0.62 -18.13
C GLY A 66 -8.31 1.09 -16.77
N TYR A 67 -8.71 2.29 -16.35
CA TYR A 67 -8.28 2.89 -15.10
C TYR A 67 -8.74 2.10 -13.87
N ARG A 68 -9.97 1.56 -13.88
CA ARG A 68 -10.46 0.63 -12.85
C ARG A 68 -9.60 -0.61 -12.70
N THR A 69 -9.11 -1.15 -13.82
CA THR A 69 -8.23 -2.33 -13.81
C THR A 69 -6.91 -1.97 -13.15
N VAL A 70 -6.29 -0.85 -13.55
CA VAL A 70 -5.03 -0.38 -12.93
C VAL A 70 -5.21 -0.12 -11.44
N MET A 71 -6.33 0.48 -11.03
CA MET A 71 -6.64 0.75 -9.63
C MET A 71 -6.81 -0.54 -8.81
N ALA A 72 -7.40 -1.59 -9.39
CA ALA A 72 -7.52 -2.90 -8.74
C ALA A 72 -6.15 -3.54 -8.52
N GLU A 73 -5.31 -3.60 -9.56
CA GLU A 73 -3.93 -4.12 -9.44
C GLU A 73 -3.10 -3.32 -8.41
N TYR A 74 -3.33 -2.01 -8.35
CA TYR A 74 -2.66 -1.16 -7.37
C TYR A 74 -3.10 -1.47 -5.93
N LYS A 75 -4.39 -1.72 -5.74
CA LYS A 75 -4.94 -2.14 -4.45
C LYS A 75 -4.35 -3.49 -4.02
N ASP A 76 -4.27 -4.45 -4.93
CA ASP A 76 -3.69 -5.77 -4.65
C ASP A 76 -2.21 -5.66 -4.24
N LEU A 77 -1.46 -4.74 -4.86
CA LEU A 77 -0.10 -4.43 -4.45
C LEU A 77 -0.04 -3.86 -3.03
N VAL A 78 -0.89 -2.88 -2.70
CA VAL A 78 -0.97 -2.29 -1.34
C VAL A 78 -1.25 -3.39 -0.32
N ASP A 79 -2.22 -4.25 -0.59
CA ASP A 79 -2.61 -5.35 0.31
C ASP A 79 -1.44 -6.35 0.50
N ALA A 80 -0.71 -6.71 -0.57
CA ALA A 80 0.43 -7.62 -0.51
C ALA A 80 1.62 -7.04 0.28
N VAL A 81 1.93 -5.76 0.07
CA VAL A 81 2.96 -5.07 0.85
C VAL A 81 2.52 -4.94 2.32
N GLY A 82 1.23 -4.71 2.58
CA GLY A 82 0.66 -4.60 3.92
C GLY A 82 0.79 -5.91 4.71
N MET A 83 0.47 -7.03 4.06
CA MET A 83 0.69 -8.37 4.62
C MET A 83 2.16 -8.63 4.92
N THR A 84 3.06 -8.27 4.00
CA THR A 84 4.51 -8.45 4.18
C THR A 84 5.02 -7.62 5.37
N SER A 85 4.59 -6.37 5.47
CA SER A 85 4.95 -5.48 6.58
C SER A 85 4.50 -6.05 7.92
N LYS A 86 3.26 -6.58 7.99
CA LYS A 86 2.74 -7.23 9.19
C LYS A 86 3.55 -8.46 9.60
N VAL A 87 3.84 -9.36 8.66
CA VAL A 87 4.65 -10.56 8.94
C VAL A 87 6.04 -10.19 9.46
N MET A 88 6.66 -9.15 8.90
CA MET A 88 7.96 -8.67 9.37
C MET A 88 7.89 -8.06 10.76
N ALA A 89 6.84 -7.32 11.08
CA ALA A 89 6.61 -6.77 12.42
C ALA A 89 6.38 -7.88 13.45
N ASP A 90 5.55 -8.87 13.12
CA ASP A 90 5.27 -10.03 13.98
C ASP A 90 6.55 -10.84 14.24
N THR A 91 7.33 -11.12 13.19
CA THR A 91 8.62 -11.84 13.30
C THR A 91 9.63 -11.08 14.16
N ALA A 92 9.69 -9.75 14.03
CA ALA A 92 10.58 -8.93 14.85
C ALA A 92 10.17 -8.94 16.33
N GLY A 93 8.86 -8.88 16.62
CA GLY A 93 8.32 -8.98 17.97
C GLY A 93 8.56 -10.34 18.62
N GLU A 94 8.37 -11.44 17.87
CA GLU A 94 8.67 -12.79 18.34
C GLU A 94 10.17 -12.99 18.60
N ALA A 95 11.04 -12.43 17.76
CA ALA A 95 12.49 -12.49 17.98
C ALA A 95 12.90 -11.73 19.26
N GLU A 96 12.31 -10.56 19.52
CA GLU A 96 12.56 -9.77 20.72
C GLU A 96 12.06 -10.49 21.99
N ALA A 97 10.84 -11.02 21.97
CA ALA A 97 10.27 -11.79 23.08
C ALA A 97 11.08 -13.06 23.40
N ASN A 98 11.52 -13.79 22.37
CA ASN A 98 12.35 -14.98 22.58
C ASN A 98 13.74 -14.61 23.09
N MET A 99 14.39 -13.56 22.56
CA MET A 99 15.69 -13.13 23.08
C MET A 99 15.64 -12.72 24.56
N ASP A 100 14.55 -12.08 25.00
CA ASP A 100 14.35 -11.69 26.39
C ASP A 100 14.23 -12.92 27.32
N LEU A 101 13.52 -13.96 26.87
CA LEU A 101 13.39 -15.24 27.59
C LEU A 101 14.74 -15.97 27.76
N TRP A 102 15.63 -15.92 26.76
CA TRP A 102 16.96 -16.54 26.87
C TRP A 102 17.97 -15.66 27.63
N GLY A 103 17.78 -14.34 27.66
CA GLY A 103 18.65 -13.39 28.35
C GLY A 103 18.38 -13.28 29.85
N GLY A 104 17.10 -13.38 30.26
CA GLY A 104 16.67 -13.20 31.65
C GLY A 104 16.87 -14.42 32.55
N ASP A 105 16.50 -15.62 32.10
CA ASP A 105 16.47 -16.81 32.96
C ASP A 105 17.78 -17.62 32.98
N VAL A 106 18.54 -17.64 31.88
CA VAL A 106 19.75 -18.49 31.78
C VAL A 106 20.90 -17.96 32.65
N TYR A 107 21.04 -16.64 32.78
CA TYR A 107 22.08 -16.04 33.63
C TYR A 107 21.78 -16.14 35.14
N ASP A 108 20.51 -16.20 35.53
CA ASP A 108 20.09 -16.38 36.94
C ASP A 108 20.20 -17.85 37.40
N ILE A 109 20.10 -18.81 36.47
CA ILE A 109 20.26 -20.24 36.77
C ILE A 109 21.74 -20.65 36.80
N LEU A 110 22.61 -20.01 36.01
CA LEU A 110 24.05 -20.32 35.94
C LEU A 110 24.91 -19.57 36.98
N SER A 111 24.31 -18.67 37.76
CA SER A 111 25.02 -17.87 38.79
C SER A 111 24.83 -18.38 40.23
N LYS A 112 24.25 -19.58 40.42
CA LYS A 112 24.20 -20.31 41.69
C LYS A 112 25.12 -21.53 41.66
#